data_AF-F4S474-F1
#
_entry.id   AF-F4S474-F1
#
_cell.length_a   1.000
_cell.length_b   1.000
_cell.length_c   1.000
_cell.angle_alpha   90.00
_cell.angle_beta   90.00
_cell.angle_gamma   90.00
#
_symmetry.space_group_name_H-M   'P 1'
#
loop_
_entity.id
_entity.type
_entity.pdbx_description
1 polymer ?
#
loop_
_entity_poly.entity_id
_entity_poly.type
_entity_poly.pdbx_seq_one_letter_code
_entity_poly.pdbx_strand_id
1 'polypeptide(L)'
;MSAVFNRTAENGGLETLVPTTSIFTLLDEFILPQASNSTGPAYLSGASNIAIQDACGRKRIVDHLYALALSALADEDDKGFD
;
A
#
# COMPACT_ATOMS: atom_id res chain seq x y z
N MET A 1 -8.37 4.64 -22.59
CA MET A 1 -9.20 5.36 -21.61
C MET A 1 -8.65 5.00 -20.23
N SER A 2 -7.99 5.93 -19.54
CA SER A 2 -7.49 5.70 -18.19
C SER A 2 -8.65 5.96 -17.22
N ALA A 3 -9.13 4.93 -16.54
CA ALA A 3 -10.12 5.10 -15.49
C ALA A 3 -9.42 5.71 -14.27
N VAL A 4 -9.43 7.04 -14.18
CA VAL A 4 -9.03 7.73 -12.94
C VAL A 4 -10.14 7.46 -11.92
N PHE A 5 -9.90 6.51 -11.02
CA PHE A 5 -10.77 6.30 -9.86
C PHE A 5 -10.62 7.52 -8.96
N ASN A 6 -11.60 8.42 -9.04
CA ASN A 6 -11.65 9.60 -8.19
C ASN A 6 -12.13 9.13 -6.80
N ARG A 7 -11.19 8.73 -5.92
CA ARG A 7 -11.51 8.47 -4.51
C ARG A 7 -11.93 9.80 -3.89
N THR A 8 -13.24 10.05 -3.82
CA THR A 8 -13.77 11.23 -3.17
C THR A 8 -13.51 11.13 -1.68
N ALA A 9 -12.67 12.03 -1.16
CA ALA A 9 -12.44 12.22 0.27
C ALA A 9 -13.73 12.58 1.03
N GLU A 10 -14.79 12.98 0.32
CA GLU A 10 -16.02 13.54 0.89
C GLU A 10 -16.79 12.59 1.83
N ASN A 11 -16.50 11.28 1.84
CA ASN A 11 -17.12 10.32 2.76
C ASN A 11 -16.11 9.39 3.48
N GLY A 12 -14.87 9.84 3.72
CA GLY A 12 -13.87 9.02 4.42
C GLY A 12 -13.23 7.92 3.56
N GLY A 13 -13.35 7.99 2.22
CA GLY A 13 -12.77 7.01 1.30
C GLY A 13 -11.23 6.97 1.24
N LEU A 14 -10.56 7.85 2.00
CA LEU A 14 -9.11 7.88 2.19
C LEU A 14 -8.71 7.54 3.62
N GLU A 15 -9.66 7.12 4.46
CA GLU A 15 -9.43 6.67 5.82
C GLU A 15 -9.70 5.17 5.94
N THR A 16 -9.03 4.54 6.88
CA THR A 16 -9.22 3.13 7.15
C THR A 16 -10.53 2.92 7.92
N LEU A 17 -11.39 2.01 7.45
CA LEU A 17 -12.64 1.65 8.15
C LEU A 17 -12.45 0.51 9.15
N VAL A 18 -11.46 -0.35 8.89
CA VAL A 18 -11.03 -1.48 9.72
C VAL A 18 -9.51 -1.43 9.86
N PRO A 19 -8.88 -2.17 10.79
CA PRO A 19 -7.42 -2.31 10.80
C PRO A 19 -6.94 -2.76 9.42
N THR A 20 -6.22 -1.89 8.71
CA THR A 20 -5.75 -2.12 7.34
C THR A 20 -4.25 -1.94 7.30
N THR A 21 -3.59 -2.85 6.60
CA THR A 21 -2.17 -2.73 6.26
C THR A 21 -2.06 -2.58 4.74
N SER A 22 -1.40 -1.53 4.29
CA SER A 22 -1.15 -1.25 2.87
C SER A 22 0.34 -1.37 2.60
N ILE A 23 0.73 -2.34 1.78
CA ILE A 23 2.12 -2.59 1.40
C ILE A 23 2.30 -2.16 -0.05
N PHE A 24 3.28 -1.31 -0.32
CA PHE A 24 3.52 -0.79 -1.67
C PHE A 24 5.00 -0.49 -1.96
N THR A 25 5.32 -0.33 -3.24
CA THR A 25 6.64 0.12 -3.71
C THR A 25 6.55 1.53 -4.28
N LEU A 26 7.55 2.37 -3.97
CA LEU A 26 7.71 3.71 -4.57
C LEU A 26 8.17 3.66 -6.02
N LEU A 27 8.60 2.48 -6.48
CA LEU A 27 9.09 2.22 -7.83
C LEU A 27 8.06 1.45 -8.66
N ASP A 28 6.78 1.48 -8.26
CA ASP A 28 5.68 0.83 -8.96
C ASP A 28 5.58 1.37 -10.40
N GLU A 29 5.62 0.47 -11.37
CA GLU A 29 5.58 0.81 -12.78
C GLU A 29 4.17 1.00 -13.35
N PHE A 30 3.13 0.58 -12.62
CA PHE A 30 1.74 0.63 -13.06
C PHE A 30 0.89 1.63 -12.27
N ILE A 31 1.09 1.69 -10.95
CA ILE A 31 0.32 2.51 -10.04
C ILE A 31 1.12 3.78 -9.74
N LEU A 32 0.70 4.91 -10.30
CA LEU A 32 1.40 6.19 -10.19
C LEU A 32 0.44 7.34 -9.85
N PRO A 33 0.89 8.35 -9.07
CA PRO A 33 2.18 8.42 -8.37
C PRO A 33 2.13 7.62 -7.06
N GLN A 34 3.13 6.77 -6.77
CA GLN A 34 3.23 6.15 -5.44
C GLN A 34 4.04 6.99 -4.46
N ALA A 35 3.49 7.18 -3.26
CA ALA A 35 4.07 8.01 -2.21
C ALA A 35 3.64 7.54 -0.82
N SER A 36 4.49 7.74 0.17
CA SER A 36 4.21 7.46 1.59
C SER A 36 3.34 8.55 2.27
N ASN A 37 2.49 9.24 1.51
CA ASN A 37 1.60 10.30 1.99
C ASN A 37 0.28 10.26 1.22
N SER A 38 -0.65 11.16 1.53
CA SER A 38 -2.00 11.22 0.93
C SER A 38 -2.04 11.44 -0.59
N THR A 39 -0.91 11.72 -1.25
CA THR A 39 -0.84 11.78 -2.71
C THR A 39 -0.68 10.40 -3.36
N GLY A 40 -0.28 9.39 -2.58
CA GLY A 40 -0.15 8.01 -3.02
C GLY A 40 -1.49 7.26 -3.02
N PRO A 41 -1.86 6.54 -4.09
CA PRO A 41 -3.12 5.80 -4.16
C PRO A 41 -3.19 4.64 -3.17
N ALA A 42 -2.05 4.09 -2.73
CA ALA A 42 -2.00 3.07 -1.69
C ALA A 42 -2.10 3.63 -0.26
N TYR A 43 -1.98 4.95 -0.08
CA TYR A 43 -2.01 5.55 1.25
C TYR A 43 -3.44 5.65 1.80
N LEU A 44 -3.64 5.17 3.02
CA LEU A 44 -4.89 5.30 3.77
C LEU A 44 -4.61 5.88 5.17
N SER A 45 -5.31 6.96 5.52
CA SER A 45 -5.22 7.56 6.86
C SER A 45 -5.69 6.56 7.92
N GLY A 46 -4.94 6.43 9.02
CA GLY A 46 -5.22 5.46 10.10
C GLY A 46 -4.78 4.02 9.82
N ALA A 47 -4.33 3.71 8.60
CA ALA A 47 -3.79 2.39 8.25
C ALA A 47 -2.27 2.29 8.51
N SER A 48 -1.77 1.06 8.57
CA SER A 48 -0.32 0.77 8.50
C SER A 48 0.14 0.83 7.05
N ASN A 49 0.68 1.99 6.63
CA ASN A 49 1.16 2.20 5.27
C ASN A 49 2.67 1.93 5.19
N ILE A 50 3.06 0.85 4.51
CA ILE A 50 4.43 0.36 4.46
C ILE A 50 4.95 0.48 3.02
N ALA A 51 5.82 1.47 2.80
CA ALA A 51 6.65 1.51 1.60
C ALA A 51 7.83 0.55 1.76
N ILE A 52 8.03 -0.35 0.80
CA ILE A 52 9.13 -1.32 0.82
C ILE A 52 10.49 -0.62 0.88
N GLN A 53 10.63 0.54 0.23
CA GLN A 53 11.86 1.34 0.25
C GLN A 53 12.14 1.97 1.63
N ASP A 54 11.11 2.20 2.45
CA ASP A 54 11.27 2.72 3.81
C ASP A 54 11.62 1.58 4.78
N ALA A 55 11.06 0.38 4.59
CA ALA A 55 11.31 -0.79 5.45
C ALA A 55 12.61 -1.54 5.11
N CYS A 56 12.89 -1.79 3.82
CA CYS A 56 14.03 -2.60 3.35
C CYS A 56 15.19 -1.75 2.82
N GLY A 57 15.06 -0.42 2.83
CA GLY A 57 16.07 0.53 2.40
C GLY A 57 15.85 1.08 0.99
N ARG A 58 16.20 2.36 0.80
CA ARG A 58 15.87 3.16 -0.40
C ARG A 58 16.40 2.64 -1.73
N LYS A 59 17.42 1.77 -1.71
CA LYS A 59 18.01 1.16 -2.93
C LYS A 59 17.31 -0.14 -3.34
N ARG A 60 16.33 -0.61 -2.58
CA ARG A 60 15.60 -1.83 -2.89
C ARG A 60 14.67 -1.59 -4.07
N ILE A 61 14.96 -2.28 -5.17
CA ILE A 61 14.12 -2.29 -6.37
C ILE A 61 13.14 -3.44 -6.23
N VAL A 62 11.86 -3.08 -6.18
CA VAL A 62 10.73 -4.00 -6.13
C VAL A 62 9.69 -3.46 -7.09
N ASP A 63 9.26 -4.31 -8.00
CA ASP A 63 8.20 -4.03 -8.97
C ASP A 63 6.81 -4.25 -8.36
N HIS A 64 5.78 -3.92 -9.13
CA HIS A 64 4.39 -4.05 -8.70
C HIS A 64 4.02 -5.49 -8.31
N LEU A 65 4.41 -6.48 -9.13
CA LEU A 65 4.05 -7.89 -8.92
C LEU A 65 4.73 -8.50 -7.69
N TYR A 66 5.96 -8.10 -7.42
CA TYR A 66 6.69 -8.55 -6.24
C TYR A 66 6.12 -7.93 -4.96
N ALA A 67 5.62 -6.69 -5.01
CA ALA A 67 4.90 -6.09 -3.87
C ALA A 67 3.64 -6.88 -3.52
N LEU A 68 2.89 -7.36 -4.51
CA LEU A 68 1.73 -8.24 -4.31
C LEU A 68 2.13 -9.57 -3.64
N ALA A 69 3.17 -10.23 -4.18
CA ALA A 69 3.65 -11.50 -3.62
C ALA A 69 4.10 -11.34 -2.15
N LEU A 70 4.75 -10.22 -1.83
CA LEU A 70 5.18 -9.92 -0.46
C LEU A 70 3.98 -9.72 0.48
N SER A 71 2.92 -9.05 0.00
CA SER A 71 1.71 -8.84 0.79
C SER A 71 0.95 -10.13 1.09
N ALA A 72 0.97 -11.11 0.17
CA ALA A 72 0.35 -12.42 0.38
C ALA A 72 1.09 -13.25 1.45
N LEU A 73 2.41 -13.11 1.53
CA LEU A 73 3.22 -13.81 2.53
C LEU A 73 3.06 -13.23 3.94
N ALA A 74 2.69 -11.94 4.06
CA ALA A 74 2.47 -11.31 5.36
C ALA A 74 1.17 -11.76 6.06
N ASP A 75 0.26 -12.41 5.34
CA ASP A 75 -1.01 -12.94 5.89
C ASP A 75 -0.80 -14.30 6.59
N GLU A 76 0.28 -15.03 6.28
CA GLU A 76 0.48 -16.40 6.77
C GLU A 76 0.87 -16.51 8.25
N ASP A 77 1.18 -15.40 8.94
CA ASP A 77 1.62 -15.40 10.34
C ASP A 77 0.46 -15.43 11.37
N ASP A 78 -0.82 -15.45 10.97
CA ASP A 78 -1.97 -15.49 11.90
C ASP A 78 -2.40 -16.92 12.31
N LYS A 79 -1.43 -17.78 12.62
CA LYS A 79 -1.67 -19.11 13.24
C LYS A 79 -1.03 -19.16 14.63
N GLY A 80 -1.56 -18.38 15.56
CA GLY A 80 -1.29 -18.61 16.99
C GLY A 80 -1.78 -17.53 17.93
N PHE A 81 -2.91 -17.78 18.61
CA PHE A 81 -2.95 -18.03 20.07
C PHE A 81 -4.39 -17.88 20.61
N ASP A 82 -5.11 -19.01 20.71
CA ASP A 82 -5.83 -19.47 21.92
C ASP A 82 -6.03 -20.99 21.81
#